data_AF-A0AAU3ZTI8-F1
#
_entry.id   AF-A0AAU3ZTI8-F1
#
_cell.length_a   1.000
_cell.length_b   1.000
_cell.length_c   1.000
_cell.angle_alpha   90.00
_cell.angle_beta   90.00
_cell.angle_gamma   90.00
#
_symmetry.space_group_name_H-M   'P 1'
#
loop_
_entity.id
_entity.type
_entity.pdbx_description
1 polymer ?
#
loop_
_entity_poly.entity_id
_entity_poly.type
_entity_poly.pdbx_seq_one_letter_code
_entity_poly.pdbx_strand_id
1 'polypeptide(L)'
;MTFYGRAIALLVDRPELAEVAAFPFGFDVAGAAHGAAVRLASGAPLEAVAGDGAGGTFFVCGGGPVLYASGDGTAGLVAASADEALELAVGLPGWLGLVRLSPAGAGAGLPAAVTASEEAIRESQPDLDARRAALRGALGLPVRSPAELFARLHTALLRTEPDHLLLDTAGGRARARLDPHPRTPLRETVLSPGLADLARLRDDTAQWAEVTGDKARRATVLRAAQFDRQDRDLPLLRRLLAAETADAGTSEELRLAAVLVALHGSAEDLPLLRAAHAAPQAARWGLPEIPEQPGAVAEWARGLDGSHLGDDPAREPELTWIRLARRQGRTELARVALLRILDAAVAAASGEQADLLRVLSVELEALGDLGQAARAQSGHAALVDEPRDRGVACRRLAELERRTGDLPAAWRTLRPVPEILDTDGSERRWRRLGLGRMVAAEHFELARAAAGAGIAPIALESLAVARELHAGMGKSAQRSLGMLAQETKWAVARLK
;
A
#
# COMPACT_ATOMS: atom_id res chain seq x y z
N MET A 1 28.83 -9.85 5.30
CA MET A 1 29.27 -8.63 6.00
C MET A 1 28.04 -7.82 6.29
N THR A 2 27.61 -7.80 7.55
CA THR A 2 26.51 -6.94 8.03
C THR A 2 26.98 -5.49 7.93
N PHE A 3 26.21 -4.64 7.26
CA PHE A 3 26.48 -3.21 7.12
C PHE A 3 26.15 -2.49 8.44
N TYR A 4 26.85 -2.82 9.53
CA TYR A 4 26.81 -1.97 10.71
C TYR A 4 27.56 -0.69 10.40
N GLY A 5 26.95 0.46 10.63
CA GLY A 5 27.66 1.73 10.62
C GLY A 5 28.87 1.66 11.56
N ARG A 6 29.96 2.36 11.21
CA ARG A 6 31.23 2.33 11.96
C ARG A 6 31.00 2.59 13.45
N ALA A 7 30.09 3.50 13.80
CA ALA A 7 29.83 3.82 15.19
C ALA A 7 29.16 2.66 15.96
N ILE A 8 28.23 1.91 15.36
CA ILE A 8 27.61 0.73 16.01
C ILE A 8 28.67 -0.34 16.28
N ALA A 9 29.52 -0.64 15.29
CA ALA A 9 30.58 -1.63 15.48
C ALA A 9 31.51 -1.25 16.64
N LEU A 10 31.88 0.03 16.74
CA LEU A 10 32.68 0.53 17.86
C LEU A 10 31.97 0.42 19.21
N LEU A 11 30.65 0.67 19.29
CA LEU A 11 29.89 0.50 20.52
C LEU A 11 29.81 -0.97 20.94
N VAL A 12 29.65 -1.89 19.99
CA VAL A 12 29.64 -3.34 20.26
C VAL A 12 31.00 -3.81 20.78
N ASP A 13 32.09 -3.33 20.19
CA ASP A 13 33.46 -3.71 20.60
C ASP A 13 33.92 -3.04 21.90
N ARG A 14 33.29 -1.92 22.29
CA ARG A 14 33.70 -1.09 23.43
C ARG A 14 32.54 -0.85 24.41
N PRO A 15 32.32 -1.79 25.37
CA PRO A 15 31.22 -1.73 26.33
C PRO A 15 31.16 -0.42 27.13
N GLU A 16 32.30 0.18 27.41
CA GLU A 16 32.38 1.47 28.12
C GLU A 16 31.80 2.63 27.31
N LEU A 17 31.88 2.58 25.98
CA LEU A 17 31.21 3.56 25.13
C LEU A 17 29.73 3.25 24.99
N ALA A 18 29.36 1.98 24.89
CA ALA A 18 27.97 1.54 24.84
C ALA A 18 27.19 2.00 26.08
N GLU A 19 27.80 1.89 27.26
CA GLU A 19 27.18 2.37 28.51
C GLU A 19 26.91 3.88 28.47
N VAL A 20 27.86 4.68 27.98
CA VAL A 20 27.70 6.14 27.84
C VAL A 20 26.67 6.48 26.76
N ALA A 21 26.59 5.73 25.66
CA ALA A 21 25.59 5.92 24.62
C ALA A 21 24.17 5.55 25.11
N ALA A 22 24.05 4.46 25.88
CA ALA A 22 22.80 4.04 26.50
C ALA A 22 22.28 5.09 27.48
N PHE A 23 23.14 5.59 28.36
CA PHE A 23 22.79 6.62 29.33
C PHE A 23 23.91 7.67 29.47
N PRO A 24 23.60 8.97 29.26
CA PRO A 24 22.26 9.57 29.23
C PRO A 24 21.62 9.73 27.84
N PHE A 25 22.24 9.25 26.76
CA PHE A 25 21.81 9.61 25.40
C PHE A 25 20.71 8.72 24.81
N GLY A 26 20.31 7.63 25.48
CA GLY A 26 19.18 6.80 25.07
C GLY A 26 19.44 6.00 23.79
N PHE A 27 20.67 5.56 23.56
CA PHE A 27 21.04 4.69 22.45
C PHE A 27 21.74 3.43 22.98
N ASP A 28 20.92 2.45 23.40
CA ASP A 28 21.38 1.23 24.04
C ASP A 28 21.50 0.07 23.03
N VAL A 29 22.71 -0.21 22.59
CA VAL A 29 23.00 -1.33 21.66
C VAL A 29 22.75 -2.71 22.28
N ALA A 30 22.83 -2.86 23.60
CA ALA A 30 22.52 -4.12 24.28
C ALA A 30 21.00 -4.34 24.37
N GLY A 31 20.23 -3.26 24.41
CA GLY A 31 18.77 -3.22 24.43
C GLY A 31 18.11 -3.29 23.05
N ALA A 32 18.79 -3.76 22.00
CA ALA A 32 18.28 -3.75 20.62
C ALA A 32 17.05 -4.66 20.35
N ALA A 33 16.47 -5.33 21.35
CA ALA A 33 15.27 -6.13 21.16
C ALA A 33 14.01 -5.26 21.12
N HIS A 34 13.28 -5.27 20.00
CA HIS A 34 11.94 -4.69 19.96
C HIS A 34 10.90 -5.65 20.52
N GLY A 35 10.06 -5.19 21.43
CA GLY A 35 9.06 -6.04 22.11
C GLY A 35 7.98 -6.60 21.17
N ALA A 36 7.65 -5.90 20.09
CA ALA A 36 6.70 -6.36 19.07
C ALA A 36 7.43 -6.76 17.79
N ALA A 37 6.99 -7.82 17.12
CA ALA A 37 7.52 -8.16 15.81
C ALA A 37 7.00 -7.15 14.76
N VAL A 38 7.92 -6.58 13.98
CA VAL A 38 7.67 -5.54 12.98
C VAL A 38 8.41 -5.80 11.68
N ARG A 39 7.93 -5.23 10.58
CA ARG A 39 8.57 -5.32 9.25
C ARG A 39 8.28 -4.08 8.41
N LEU A 40 9.10 -3.81 7.41
CA LEU A 40 8.78 -2.78 6.40
C LEU A 40 7.68 -3.29 5.46
N ALA A 41 6.80 -2.39 5.04
CA ALA A 41 5.75 -2.68 4.07
C ALA A 41 6.32 -3.12 2.71
N SER A 42 7.45 -2.52 2.31
CA SER A 42 8.20 -2.87 1.10
C SER A 42 8.86 -4.25 1.15
N GLY A 43 8.93 -4.90 2.32
CA GLY A 43 9.65 -6.16 2.53
C GLY A 43 11.17 -6.01 2.59
N ALA A 44 11.70 -4.79 2.52
CA ALA A 44 13.11 -4.52 2.73
C ALA A 44 13.57 -4.99 4.12
N PRO A 45 14.83 -5.43 4.27
CA PRO A 45 15.33 -5.93 5.54
C PRO A 45 15.34 -4.81 6.58
N LEU A 46 15.00 -5.19 7.80
CA LEU A 46 14.90 -4.33 8.96
C LEU A 46 15.67 -4.97 10.10
N GLU A 47 16.68 -4.28 10.60
CA GLU A 47 17.56 -4.79 11.65
C GLU A 47 17.54 -3.86 12.85
N ALA A 48 17.22 -4.40 14.03
CA ALA A 48 17.24 -3.63 15.26
C ALA A 48 18.68 -3.44 15.73
N VAL A 49 19.06 -2.20 16.04
CA VAL A 49 20.46 -1.84 16.36
C VAL A 49 20.63 -1.20 17.73
N ALA A 50 19.57 -0.62 18.31
CA ALA A 50 19.58 -0.08 19.66
C ALA A 50 18.16 0.08 20.23
N GLY A 51 18.02 0.03 21.54
CA GLY A 51 16.85 0.48 22.29
C GLY A 51 17.02 1.90 22.81
N ASP A 52 15.93 2.52 23.25
CA ASP A 52 15.94 3.85 23.90
C ASP A 52 15.87 3.78 25.44
N GLY A 53 15.80 2.58 26.02
CA GLY A 53 15.59 2.36 27.46
C GLY A 53 14.15 2.57 27.96
N ALA A 54 13.23 3.04 27.10
CA ALA A 54 11.82 3.28 27.38
C ALA A 54 10.86 2.41 26.54
N GLY A 55 11.40 1.47 25.77
CA GLY A 55 10.66 0.51 24.93
C GLY A 55 10.56 0.90 23.46
N GLY A 56 11.17 2.02 23.06
CA GLY A 56 11.46 2.36 21.67
C GLY A 56 12.69 1.62 21.13
N THR A 57 12.78 1.53 19.81
CA THR A 57 13.85 0.80 19.13
C THR A 57 14.27 1.51 17.85
N PHE A 58 15.58 1.57 17.63
CA PHE A 58 16.22 2.03 16.40
C PHE A 58 16.48 0.85 15.49
N PHE A 59 16.10 1.00 14.23
CA PHE A 59 16.28 0.01 13.18
C PHE A 59 17.06 0.60 12.01
N VAL A 60 18.00 -0.17 11.47
CA VAL A 60 18.60 0.12 10.17
C VAL A 60 17.73 -0.51 9.09
N CYS A 61 17.31 0.31 8.12
CA CYS A 61 16.50 -0.12 6.97
C CYS A 61 17.41 -0.35 5.76
N GLY A 62 17.44 -1.57 5.21
CA GLY A 62 18.17 -1.84 3.96
C GLY A 62 19.68 -1.58 4.00
N GLY A 63 20.28 -1.44 5.19
CA GLY A 63 21.69 -1.05 5.37
C GLY A 63 21.97 0.46 5.26
N GLY A 64 20.93 1.31 5.26
CA GLY A 64 21.07 2.77 5.12
C GLY A 64 20.43 3.56 6.26
N PRO A 65 19.26 4.19 6.03
CA PRO A 65 18.63 5.10 6.98
C PRO A 65 18.16 4.39 8.25
N VAL A 66 18.06 5.17 9.33
CA VAL A 66 17.63 4.69 10.64
C VAL A 66 16.20 5.11 10.92
N LEU A 67 15.36 4.12 11.15
CA LEU A 67 13.98 4.26 11.59
C LEU A 67 13.92 4.08 13.11
N TYR A 68 13.25 5.00 13.79
CA TYR A 68 12.86 4.83 15.18
C TYR A 68 11.41 4.37 15.24
N ALA A 69 11.12 3.34 16.04
CA ALA A 69 9.78 2.90 16.37
C ALA A 69 9.58 2.97 17.88
N SER A 70 8.56 3.70 18.31
CA SER A 70 8.21 3.81 19.73
C SER A 70 7.41 2.61 20.20
N GLY A 71 7.47 2.34 21.51
CA GLY A 71 6.63 1.33 22.15
C GLY A 71 5.12 1.60 22.02
N ASP A 72 4.72 2.87 21.88
CA ASP A 72 3.32 3.33 21.84
C ASP A 72 2.63 3.26 20.46
N GLY A 73 3.33 2.81 19.41
CA GLY A 73 2.70 2.61 18.10
C GLY A 73 3.07 3.61 17.01
N THR A 74 4.03 4.50 17.25
CA THR A 74 4.53 5.43 16.21
C THR A 74 5.87 4.98 15.62
N ALA A 75 6.17 5.43 14.40
CA ALA A 75 7.45 5.17 13.75
C ALA A 75 7.82 6.25 12.73
N GLY A 76 9.11 6.49 12.55
CA GLY A 76 9.62 7.49 11.61
C GLY A 76 11.12 7.36 11.37
N LEU A 77 11.58 7.75 10.19
CA LEU A 77 13.01 7.93 9.96
C LEU A 77 13.53 9.09 10.81
N VAL A 78 14.66 8.86 11.48
CA VAL A 78 15.31 9.85 12.34
C VAL A 78 16.67 10.27 11.82
N ALA A 79 17.29 9.46 10.95
CA ALA A 79 18.60 9.73 10.37
C ALA A 79 18.80 8.99 9.04
N ALA A 80 19.75 9.44 8.22
CA ALA A 80 20.15 8.77 6.99
C ALA A 80 21.16 7.63 7.21
N SER A 81 21.74 7.53 8.41
CA SER A 81 22.68 6.46 8.80
C SER A 81 22.72 6.28 10.33
N ALA A 82 23.32 5.19 10.78
CA ALA A 82 23.56 4.92 12.20
C ALA A 82 24.45 6.00 12.87
N ASP A 83 25.48 6.48 12.17
CA ASP A 83 26.35 7.53 12.70
C ASP A 83 25.54 8.82 12.92
N GLU A 84 24.68 9.20 11.96
CA GLU A 84 23.80 10.37 12.10
C GLU A 84 22.72 10.19 13.18
N ALA A 85 22.23 8.96 13.41
CA ALA A 85 21.32 8.68 14.52
C ALA A 85 22.00 8.87 15.88
N LEU A 86 23.26 8.45 16.01
CA LEU A 86 24.05 8.68 17.21
C LEU A 86 24.39 10.16 17.41
N GLU A 87 24.71 10.89 16.35
CA GLU A 87 24.89 12.34 16.41
C GLU A 87 23.63 13.06 16.92
N LEU A 88 22.45 12.64 16.44
CA LEU A 88 21.16 13.14 16.89
C LEU A 88 20.95 12.85 18.38
N ALA A 89 21.10 11.58 18.80
CA ALA A 89 20.91 11.17 20.18
C ALA A 89 21.86 11.91 21.16
N VAL A 90 23.13 12.06 20.77
CA VAL A 90 24.17 12.68 21.61
C VAL A 90 24.10 14.21 21.58
N GLY A 91 23.73 14.79 20.44
CA GLY A 91 23.76 16.22 20.20
C GLY A 91 22.44 16.96 20.35
N LEU A 92 21.32 16.24 20.40
CA LEU A 92 19.99 16.81 20.58
C LEU A 92 19.21 16.01 21.64
N PRO A 93 19.63 16.07 22.92
CA PRO A 93 18.91 15.40 23.99
C PRO A 93 17.44 15.85 24.04
N GLY A 94 16.53 14.89 24.26
CA GLY A 94 15.08 15.14 24.22
C GLY A 94 14.50 15.26 22.80
N TRP A 95 15.22 14.85 21.75
CA TRP A 95 14.79 14.96 20.35
C TRP A 95 13.39 14.40 20.06
N LEU A 96 12.94 13.38 20.79
CA LEU A 96 11.57 12.84 20.67
C LEU A 96 10.50 13.89 20.92
N GLY A 97 10.73 14.83 21.85
CA GLY A 97 9.82 15.96 22.08
C GLY A 97 9.81 16.98 20.94
N LEU A 98 10.85 16.99 20.10
CA LEU A 98 11.04 17.94 19.02
C LEU A 98 10.40 17.50 17.70
N VAL A 99 10.04 16.22 17.54
CA VAL A 99 9.43 15.69 16.30
C VAL A 99 8.10 16.38 15.94
N ARG A 100 7.45 17.04 16.91
CA ARG A 100 6.21 17.79 16.69
C ARG A 100 6.45 19.26 16.36
N LEU A 101 7.66 19.77 16.58
CA LEU A 101 8.00 21.16 16.33
C LEU A 101 8.12 21.40 14.83
N SER A 102 7.43 22.42 14.30
CA SER A 102 7.57 22.79 12.90
C SER A 102 8.85 23.64 12.69
N PRO A 103 9.44 23.64 11.49
CA PRO A 103 10.57 24.53 11.18
C PRO A 103 10.28 26.00 11.43
N ALA A 104 9.06 26.46 11.16
CA ALA A 104 8.63 27.83 11.46
C ALA A 104 8.58 28.12 12.97
N GLY A 105 8.22 27.13 13.80
CA GLY A 105 8.22 27.22 15.25
C GLY A 105 9.59 27.03 15.91
N ALA A 106 10.61 26.61 15.14
CA ALA A 106 11.91 26.25 15.68
C ALA A 106 12.70 27.45 16.23
N GLY A 107 12.52 28.66 15.70
CA GLY A 107 13.35 29.83 16.03
C GLY A 107 13.51 30.10 17.53
N ALA A 108 12.40 30.16 18.28
CA ALA A 108 12.42 30.34 19.74
C ALA A 108 12.13 29.03 20.49
N GLY A 109 11.33 28.13 19.91
CA GLY A 109 10.93 26.88 20.56
C GLY A 109 12.07 25.86 20.70
N LEU A 110 12.98 25.79 19.72
CA LEU A 110 14.05 24.81 19.73
C LEU A 110 15.10 25.10 20.83
N PRO A 111 15.67 26.31 20.97
CA PRO A 111 16.63 26.58 22.03
C PRO A 111 16.05 26.32 23.42
N ALA A 112 14.81 26.76 23.68
CA ALA A 112 14.16 26.57 24.98
C ALA A 112 13.95 25.09 25.32
N ALA A 113 13.45 24.29 24.37
CA ALA A 113 13.23 22.86 24.58
C ALA A 113 14.53 22.07 24.76
N VAL A 114 15.59 22.45 24.04
CA VAL A 114 16.92 21.84 24.19
C VAL A 114 17.51 22.19 25.56
N THR A 115 17.49 23.46 25.96
CA THR A 115 17.99 23.87 27.29
C THR A 115 17.26 23.13 28.40
N ALA A 116 15.93 23.08 28.36
CA ALA A 116 15.13 22.37 29.38
C ALA A 116 15.48 20.88 29.43
N SER A 117 15.66 20.23 28.28
CA SER A 117 16.03 18.81 28.23
C SER A 117 17.45 18.57 28.79
N GLU A 118 18.41 19.44 28.47
CA GLU A 118 19.75 19.32 29.03
C GLU A 118 19.80 19.59 30.53
N GLU A 119 19.06 20.58 31.03
CA GLU A 119 18.95 20.87 32.47
C GLU A 119 18.40 19.66 33.24
N ALA A 120 17.30 19.06 32.75
CA ALA A 120 16.73 17.85 33.34
C ALA A 120 17.72 16.68 33.37
N ILE A 121 18.52 16.50 32.33
CA ILE A 121 19.56 15.46 32.32
C ILE A 121 20.66 15.79 33.32
N ARG A 122 21.11 17.06 33.40
CA ARG A 122 22.17 17.50 34.32
C ARG A 122 21.82 17.29 35.79
N GLU A 123 20.54 17.31 36.16
CA GLU A 123 20.10 16.96 37.52
C GLU A 123 20.57 15.56 37.95
N SER A 124 20.55 14.61 37.01
CA SER A 124 20.99 13.23 37.25
C SER A 124 22.41 12.96 36.79
N GLN A 125 22.94 13.75 35.84
CA GLN A 125 24.26 13.59 35.21
C GLN A 125 25.00 14.94 35.14
N PRO A 126 25.61 15.41 36.23
CA PRO A 126 26.32 16.70 36.26
C PRO A 126 27.50 16.80 35.28
N ASP A 127 28.06 15.66 34.86
CA ASP A 127 29.20 15.53 33.93
C ASP A 127 28.77 15.31 32.46
N LEU A 128 27.51 15.61 32.10
CA LEU A 128 26.92 15.43 30.77
C LEU A 128 27.82 15.91 29.62
N ASP A 129 28.38 17.11 29.73
CA ASP A 129 29.19 17.72 28.67
C ASP A 129 30.54 17.00 28.48
N ALA A 130 31.14 16.51 29.56
CA ALA A 130 32.36 15.72 29.50
C ALA A 130 32.11 14.34 28.88
N ARG A 131 31.01 13.67 29.27
CA ARG A 131 30.57 12.39 28.67
C ARG A 131 30.29 12.53 27.17
N ARG A 132 29.57 13.60 26.80
CA ARG A 132 29.26 13.94 25.40
C ARG A 132 30.54 14.14 24.59
N ALA A 133 31.49 14.92 25.10
CA ALA A 133 32.75 15.18 24.42
C ALA A 133 33.59 13.91 24.27
N ALA A 134 33.67 13.08 25.32
CA ALA A 134 34.38 11.81 25.29
C ALA A 134 33.77 10.84 24.27
N LEU A 135 32.45 10.66 24.28
CA LEU A 135 31.75 9.77 23.35
C LEU A 135 31.91 10.24 21.90
N ARG A 136 31.72 11.53 21.63
CA ARG A 136 31.93 12.10 20.29
C ARG A 136 33.37 11.91 19.80
N GLY A 137 34.36 12.23 20.64
CA GLY A 137 35.77 12.06 20.29
C GLY A 137 36.12 10.60 20.01
N ALA A 138 35.61 9.68 20.84
CA ALA A 138 35.84 8.24 20.71
C ALA A 138 35.21 7.64 19.44
N LEU A 139 34.02 8.10 19.06
CA LEU A 139 33.30 7.64 17.87
C LEU A 139 33.67 8.42 16.60
N GLY A 140 34.38 9.54 16.73
CA GLY A 140 34.70 10.45 15.63
C GLY A 140 33.49 11.22 15.11
N LEU A 141 32.48 11.46 15.95
CA LEU A 141 31.27 12.18 15.57
C LEU A 141 31.54 13.69 15.51
N PRO A 142 31.08 14.40 14.46
CA PRO A 142 31.23 15.84 14.34
C PRO A 142 30.36 16.59 15.35
N VAL A 143 30.80 17.79 15.73
CA VAL A 143 30.01 18.72 16.54
C VAL A 143 29.09 19.50 15.62
N ARG A 144 27.78 19.31 15.79
CA ARG A 144 26.72 20.03 15.08
C ARG A 144 25.91 20.88 16.03
N SER A 145 25.37 21.98 15.52
CA SER A 145 24.44 22.80 16.28
C SER A 145 23.08 22.08 16.46
N PRO A 146 22.32 22.37 17.52
CA PRO A 146 20.97 21.83 17.68
C PRO A 146 20.05 22.13 16.47
N ALA A 147 20.19 23.32 15.87
CA ALA A 147 19.43 23.71 14.68
C ALA A 147 19.75 22.83 13.46
N GLU A 148 21.02 22.47 13.25
CA GLU A 148 21.41 21.57 12.16
C GLU A 148 20.87 20.15 12.38
N LEU A 149 20.99 19.62 13.59
CA LEU A 149 20.46 18.29 13.94
C LEU A 149 18.94 18.23 13.81
N PHE A 150 18.24 19.27 14.25
CA PHE A 150 16.79 19.39 14.08
C PHE A 150 16.38 19.44 12.60
N ALA A 151 17.09 20.21 11.76
CA ALA A 151 16.81 20.28 10.33
C ALA A 151 17.00 18.91 9.64
N ARG A 152 18.03 18.15 10.04
CA ARG A 152 18.26 16.77 9.57
C ARG A 152 17.17 15.81 10.02
N LEU A 153 16.79 15.83 11.29
CA LEU A 153 15.67 15.05 11.83
C LEU A 153 14.38 15.34 11.05
N HIS A 154 14.02 16.62 10.88
CA HIS A 154 12.83 17.00 10.12
C HIS A 154 12.89 16.50 8.67
N THR A 155 14.05 16.59 8.02
CA THR A 155 14.25 16.05 6.66
C THR A 155 14.09 14.53 6.62
N ALA A 156 14.60 13.81 7.61
CA ALA A 156 14.43 12.36 7.73
C ALA A 156 12.95 11.99 7.92
N LEU A 157 12.25 12.67 8.83
CA LEU A 157 10.82 12.44 9.12
C LEU A 157 9.96 12.57 7.86
N LEU A 158 10.20 13.61 7.05
CA LEU A 158 9.47 13.83 5.79
C LEU A 158 9.71 12.72 4.74
N ARG A 159 10.87 12.05 4.80
CA ARG A 159 11.24 10.94 3.89
C ARG A 159 10.77 9.56 4.36
N THR A 160 10.16 9.46 5.55
CA THR A 160 9.70 8.18 6.09
C THR A 160 8.78 7.45 5.11
N GLU A 161 7.75 8.14 4.63
CA GLU A 161 6.83 7.59 3.65
C GLU A 161 7.16 8.14 2.26
N PRO A 162 7.10 7.30 1.21
CA PRO A 162 6.45 5.99 1.20
C PRO A 162 7.33 4.78 1.57
N ASP A 163 8.65 4.88 1.50
CA ASP A 163 9.52 3.70 1.41
C ASP A 163 9.78 2.97 2.74
N HIS A 164 9.54 3.63 3.88
CA HIS A 164 9.88 3.13 5.21
C HIS A 164 8.66 2.99 6.12
N LEU A 165 7.49 2.67 5.54
CA LEU A 165 6.29 2.38 6.32
C LEU A 165 6.48 1.11 7.16
N LEU A 166 6.47 1.25 8.48
CA LEU A 166 6.59 0.14 9.42
C LEU A 166 5.22 -0.49 9.71
N LEU A 167 5.15 -1.82 9.60
CA LEU A 167 3.97 -2.63 9.91
C LEU A 167 4.22 -3.50 11.14
N ASP A 168 3.18 -3.70 11.95
CA ASP A 168 3.18 -4.83 12.88
C ASP A 168 3.04 -6.15 12.10
N THR A 169 3.71 -7.22 12.57
CA THR A 169 3.62 -8.52 11.88
C THR A 169 2.34 -9.27 12.26
N ALA A 170 1.82 -9.06 13.47
CA ALA A 170 0.67 -9.79 13.99
C ALA A 170 -0.65 -9.37 13.33
N GLY A 171 -0.84 -8.09 13.03
CA GLY A 171 -2.07 -7.54 12.46
C GLY A 171 -1.90 -6.92 11.06
N GLY A 172 -0.66 -6.74 10.60
CA GLY A 172 -0.36 -6.00 9.38
C GLY A 172 -0.70 -4.51 9.45
N ARG A 173 -0.95 -3.94 10.64
CA ARG A 173 -1.34 -2.53 10.76
C ARG A 173 -0.11 -1.63 10.62
N ALA A 174 -0.27 -0.50 9.93
CA ALA A 174 0.80 0.48 9.86
C ALA A 174 0.93 1.27 11.17
N ARG A 175 2.16 1.42 11.63
CA ARG A 175 2.49 2.33 12.75
C ARG A 175 2.10 3.76 12.36
N ALA A 176 1.63 4.53 13.33
CA ALA A 176 1.37 5.95 13.14
C ALA A 176 2.69 6.67 12.80
N ARG A 177 2.61 7.79 12.08
CA ARG A 177 3.80 8.61 11.84
C ARG A 177 4.30 9.16 13.17
N LEU A 178 5.62 9.16 13.35
CA LEU A 178 6.27 9.75 14.52
C LEU A 178 6.00 11.25 14.65
N ASP A 179 5.72 11.92 13.53
CA ASP A 179 5.50 13.36 13.46
C ASP A 179 4.17 13.74 12.78
N PRO A 180 3.68 14.98 12.99
CA PRO A 180 2.43 15.47 12.43
C PRO A 180 2.60 16.33 11.16
N HIS A 181 3.79 16.43 10.55
CA HIS A 181 4.00 17.45 9.51
C HIS A 181 3.14 17.20 8.24
N PRO A 182 2.79 18.23 7.46
CA PRO A 182 2.09 18.03 6.21
C PRO A 182 3.00 17.36 5.17
N ARG A 183 2.43 16.42 4.40
CA ARG A 183 3.09 15.78 3.24
C ARG A 183 2.42 16.30 1.98
N THR A 184 3.17 16.33 0.89
CA THR A 184 2.59 16.59 -0.43
C THR A 184 1.46 15.58 -0.68
N PRO A 185 0.24 16.04 -0.98
CA PRO A 185 -0.88 15.16 -1.29
C PRO A 185 -0.53 14.21 -2.45
N LEU A 186 -1.09 13.00 -2.40
CA LEU A 186 -0.87 11.98 -3.43
C LEU A 186 -1.17 12.53 -4.83
N ARG A 187 -2.32 13.20 -4.98
CA ARG A 187 -2.78 13.82 -6.23
C ARG A 187 -1.75 14.75 -6.87
N GLU A 188 -1.09 15.61 -6.09
CA GLU A 188 -0.13 16.59 -6.61
C GLU A 188 1.11 15.86 -7.13
N THR A 189 1.59 14.88 -6.36
CA THR A 189 2.74 14.05 -6.73
C THR A 189 2.46 13.30 -8.03
N VAL A 190 1.29 12.68 -8.20
CA VAL A 190 0.96 11.88 -9.39
C VAL A 190 0.53 12.70 -10.61
N LEU A 191 -0.03 13.89 -10.43
CA LEU A 191 -0.43 14.76 -11.54
C LEU A 191 0.73 15.54 -12.14
N SER A 192 1.75 15.88 -11.34
CA SER A 192 2.88 16.71 -11.78
C SER A 192 3.53 16.23 -13.10
N PRO A 193 3.81 14.93 -13.32
CA PRO A 193 4.33 14.46 -14.61
C PRO A 193 3.38 14.71 -15.79
N GLY A 194 2.07 14.56 -15.59
CA GLY A 194 1.07 14.78 -16.64
C GLY A 194 0.91 16.25 -17.01
N LEU A 195 1.01 17.15 -16.03
CA LEU A 195 1.04 18.60 -16.29
C LEU A 195 2.28 18.98 -17.12
N ALA A 196 3.43 18.41 -16.80
CA ALA A 196 4.66 18.62 -17.56
C ALA A 196 4.57 18.03 -18.98
N ASP A 197 4.00 16.84 -19.14
CA ASP A 197 3.75 16.23 -20.46
C ASP A 197 2.76 17.05 -21.28
N LEU A 198 1.63 17.47 -20.70
CA LEU A 198 0.63 18.27 -21.38
C LEU A 198 1.20 19.59 -21.88
N ALA A 199 2.01 20.28 -21.07
CA ALA A 199 2.71 21.50 -21.47
C ALA A 199 3.62 21.24 -22.69
N ARG A 200 4.45 20.19 -22.65
CA ARG A 200 5.33 19.82 -23.77
C ARG A 200 4.58 19.48 -25.05
N LEU A 201 3.48 18.72 -24.95
CA LEU A 201 2.69 18.28 -26.10
C LEU A 201 1.99 19.43 -26.82
N ARG A 202 1.72 20.55 -26.13
CA ARG A 202 1.16 21.76 -26.74
C ARG A 202 2.19 22.50 -27.59
N ASP A 203 3.45 22.44 -27.19
CA ASP A 203 4.55 23.12 -27.88
C ASP A 203 5.12 22.28 -29.03
N ASP A 204 5.08 20.94 -28.91
CA ASP A 204 5.69 20.03 -29.87
C ASP A 204 4.80 18.81 -30.19
N THR A 205 4.20 18.84 -31.38
CA THR A 205 3.36 17.73 -31.88
C THR A 205 4.14 16.47 -32.24
N ALA A 206 5.46 16.56 -32.44
CA ALA A 206 6.29 15.39 -32.75
C ALA A 206 6.35 14.40 -31.57
N GLN A 207 6.19 14.90 -30.33
CA GLN A 207 6.20 14.09 -29.11
C GLN A 207 4.88 13.33 -28.86
N TRP A 208 3.82 13.60 -29.65
CA TRP A 208 2.52 12.99 -29.44
C TRP A 208 2.56 11.47 -29.56
N ALA A 209 3.34 10.92 -30.49
CA ALA A 209 3.43 9.47 -30.69
C ALA A 209 4.02 8.75 -29.47
N GLU A 210 5.04 9.34 -28.83
CA GLU A 210 5.69 8.79 -27.65
C GLU A 210 4.72 8.72 -26.46
N VAL A 211 4.04 9.83 -26.15
CA VAL A 211 3.10 9.87 -25.03
C VAL A 211 1.86 9.02 -25.30
N THR A 212 1.33 9.02 -26.52
CA THR A 212 0.16 8.20 -26.88
C THR A 212 0.47 6.69 -26.87
N GLY A 213 1.72 6.31 -27.13
CA GLY A 213 2.18 4.93 -27.02
C GLY A 213 2.32 4.41 -25.59
N ASP A 214 2.55 5.29 -24.61
CA ASP A 214 2.71 4.93 -23.20
C ASP A 214 1.40 5.07 -22.42
N LYS A 215 0.87 3.95 -21.93
CA LYS A 215 -0.42 3.90 -21.21
C LYS A 215 -0.43 4.76 -19.93
N ALA A 216 0.68 4.80 -19.20
CA ALA A 216 0.76 5.53 -17.94
C ALA A 216 0.82 7.03 -18.20
N ARG A 217 1.62 7.45 -19.19
CA ARG A 217 1.72 8.86 -19.59
C ARG A 217 0.41 9.35 -20.21
N ARG A 218 -0.22 8.59 -21.11
CA ARG A 218 -1.56 8.90 -21.64
C ARG A 218 -2.57 9.17 -20.53
N ALA A 219 -2.68 8.25 -19.58
CA ALA A 219 -3.64 8.38 -18.48
C ALA A 219 -3.38 9.64 -17.66
N THR A 220 -2.11 9.93 -17.37
CA THR A 220 -1.72 11.10 -16.59
C THR A 220 -1.97 12.41 -17.35
N VAL A 221 -1.73 12.45 -18.66
CA VAL A 221 -2.02 13.60 -19.52
C VAL A 221 -3.53 13.84 -19.66
N LEU A 222 -4.32 12.79 -19.83
CA LEU A 222 -5.79 12.90 -19.86
C LEU A 222 -6.32 13.51 -18.56
N ARG A 223 -5.81 13.06 -17.41
CA ARG A 223 -6.14 13.65 -16.10
C ARG A 223 -5.65 15.10 -16.00
N ALA A 224 -4.45 15.43 -16.47
CA ALA A 224 -4.00 16.81 -16.49
C ALA A 224 -4.92 17.71 -17.35
N ALA A 225 -5.31 17.25 -18.54
CA ALA A 225 -6.21 17.98 -19.44
C ALA A 225 -7.63 18.12 -18.86
N GLN A 226 -8.09 17.12 -18.10
CA GLN A 226 -9.35 17.18 -17.35
C GLN A 226 -9.39 18.37 -16.38
N PHE A 227 -8.29 18.74 -15.74
CA PHE A 227 -8.31 19.85 -14.77
C PHE A 227 -7.92 21.19 -15.40
N ASP A 228 -7.14 21.18 -16.49
CA ASP A 228 -6.68 22.42 -17.13
C ASP A 228 -7.66 22.99 -18.18
N ARG A 229 -8.51 22.15 -18.78
CA ARG A 229 -9.67 22.52 -19.64
C ARG A 229 -9.37 23.56 -20.73
N GLN A 230 -8.33 23.35 -21.53
CA GLN A 230 -7.99 24.27 -22.62
C GLN A 230 -8.57 23.83 -23.96
N ASP A 231 -9.30 24.72 -24.64
CA ASP A 231 -9.93 24.43 -25.95
C ASP A 231 -8.93 24.02 -27.04
N ARG A 232 -7.71 24.56 -26.98
CA ARG A 232 -6.62 24.23 -27.91
C ARG A 232 -6.18 22.76 -27.85
N ASP A 233 -6.57 22.01 -26.82
CA ASP A 233 -6.17 20.61 -26.65
C ASP A 233 -7.02 19.63 -27.46
N LEU A 234 -8.13 20.06 -28.07
CA LEU A 234 -9.03 19.16 -28.81
C LEU A 234 -8.31 18.24 -29.81
N PRO A 235 -7.36 18.73 -30.64
CA PRO A 235 -6.57 17.86 -31.53
C PRO A 235 -5.78 16.77 -30.79
N LEU A 236 -5.20 17.08 -29.63
CA LEU A 236 -4.50 16.13 -28.77
C LEU A 236 -5.48 15.13 -28.12
N LEU A 237 -6.61 15.63 -27.60
CA LEU A 237 -7.65 14.81 -26.97
C LEU A 237 -8.22 13.76 -27.94
N ARG A 238 -8.45 14.14 -29.21
CA ARG A 238 -8.84 13.21 -30.29
C ARG A 238 -7.84 12.07 -30.44
N ARG A 239 -6.54 12.38 -30.40
CA ARG A 239 -5.48 11.38 -30.53
C ARG A 239 -5.38 10.47 -29.29
N LEU A 240 -5.53 11.02 -28.10
CA LEU A 240 -5.57 10.25 -26.86
C LEU A 240 -6.78 9.31 -26.84
N LEU A 241 -7.96 9.78 -27.25
CA LEU A 241 -9.16 8.95 -27.38
C LEU A 241 -8.98 7.81 -28.39
N ALA A 242 -8.39 8.08 -29.55
CA ALA A 242 -8.09 7.05 -30.53
C ALA A 242 -7.14 5.97 -29.96
N ALA A 243 -6.12 6.39 -29.20
CA ALA A 243 -5.20 5.47 -28.54
C ALA A 243 -5.87 4.62 -27.44
N GLU A 244 -6.72 5.21 -26.58
CA GLU A 244 -7.51 4.47 -25.58
C GLU A 244 -8.51 3.50 -26.23
N THR A 245 -9.05 3.85 -27.41
CA THR A 245 -9.99 2.99 -28.15
C THR A 245 -9.28 1.77 -28.72
N ALA A 246 -8.07 1.96 -29.26
CA ALA A 246 -7.26 0.88 -29.83
C ALA A 246 -6.65 -0.04 -28.76
N ASP A 247 -6.49 0.45 -27.53
CA ASP A 247 -5.92 -0.30 -26.43
C ASP A 247 -7.01 -1.10 -25.70
N ALA A 248 -6.94 -2.44 -25.73
CA ALA A 248 -7.83 -3.33 -24.99
C ALA A 248 -7.64 -3.28 -23.44
N GLY A 249 -7.05 -2.20 -22.94
CA GLY A 249 -6.75 -1.97 -21.54
C GLY A 249 -7.98 -1.82 -20.65
N THR A 250 -7.75 -1.88 -19.35
CA THR A 250 -8.78 -1.85 -18.31
C THR A 250 -8.84 -0.46 -17.65
N SER A 251 -8.95 0.59 -18.44
CA SER A 251 -8.88 1.99 -17.97
C SER A 251 -10.23 2.72 -18.00
N GLU A 252 -10.52 3.47 -16.94
CA GLU A 252 -11.57 4.50 -16.93
C GLU A 252 -11.23 5.67 -17.89
N GLU A 253 -9.96 5.79 -18.27
CA GLU A 253 -9.43 6.83 -19.13
C GLU A 253 -10.07 6.87 -20.53
N LEU A 254 -10.61 5.75 -21.04
CA LEU A 254 -11.41 5.75 -22.26
C LEU A 254 -12.68 6.60 -22.10
N ARG A 255 -13.39 6.42 -20.98
CA ARG A 255 -14.61 7.20 -20.67
C ARG A 255 -14.26 8.67 -20.49
N LEU A 256 -13.18 8.98 -19.76
CA LEU A 256 -12.69 10.35 -19.59
C LEU A 256 -12.36 11.00 -20.94
N ALA A 257 -11.56 10.34 -21.79
CA ALA A 257 -11.18 10.88 -23.09
C ALA A 257 -12.40 11.12 -24.00
N ALA A 258 -13.38 10.20 -23.99
CA ALA A 258 -14.61 10.35 -24.75
C ALA A 258 -15.42 11.56 -24.27
N VAL A 259 -15.57 11.75 -22.96
CA VAL A 259 -16.28 12.91 -22.39
C VAL A 259 -15.54 14.21 -22.72
N LEU A 260 -14.21 14.27 -22.55
CA LEU A 260 -13.43 15.47 -22.86
C LEU A 260 -13.53 15.89 -24.32
N VAL A 261 -13.47 14.96 -25.27
CA VAL A 261 -13.70 15.26 -26.70
C VAL A 261 -15.14 15.72 -26.94
N ALA A 262 -16.12 15.02 -26.36
CA ALA A 262 -17.54 15.29 -26.57
C ALA A 262 -18.00 16.66 -26.01
N LEU A 263 -17.32 17.20 -25.00
CA LEU A 263 -17.59 18.53 -24.45
C LEU A 263 -17.41 19.66 -25.47
N HIS A 264 -16.56 19.48 -26.48
CA HIS A 264 -16.40 20.45 -27.55
C HIS A 264 -17.58 20.45 -28.55
N GLY A 265 -18.44 19.43 -28.53
CA GLY A 265 -19.69 19.40 -29.29
C GLY A 265 -19.54 19.37 -30.82
N SER A 266 -18.36 19.01 -31.34
CA SER A 266 -18.14 18.97 -32.79
C SER A 266 -18.74 17.71 -33.43
N ALA A 267 -19.51 17.89 -34.49
CA ALA A 267 -20.09 16.80 -35.27
C ALA A 267 -19.02 15.89 -35.91
N GLU A 268 -17.82 16.42 -36.17
CA GLU A 268 -16.70 15.68 -36.74
C GLU A 268 -16.19 14.57 -35.81
N ASP A 269 -16.44 14.69 -34.50
CA ASP A 269 -15.97 13.74 -33.49
C ASP A 269 -16.90 12.53 -33.29
N LEU A 270 -18.11 12.56 -33.87
CA LEU A 270 -19.09 11.48 -33.75
C LEU A 270 -18.57 10.09 -34.18
N PRO A 271 -17.85 9.92 -35.30
CA PRO A 271 -17.30 8.63 -35.68
C PRO A 271 -16.31 8.09 -34.64
N LEU A 272 -15.47 8.97 -34.07
CA LEU A 272 -14.47 8.62 -33.07
C LEU A 272 -15.14 8.21 -31.74
N LEU A 273 -16.15 8.97 -31.29
CA LEU A 273 -16.91 8.65 -30.08
C LEU A 273 -17.69 7.34 -30.21
N ARG A 274 -18.25 7.05 -31.39
CA ARG A 274 -18.92 5.77 -31.67
C ARG A 274 -17.95 4.60 -31.67
N ALA A 275 -16.75 4.78 -32.23
CA ALA A 275 -15.70 3.77 -32.16
C ALA A 275 -15.29 3.47 -30.71
N ALA A 276 -15.17 4.51 -29.88
CA ALA A 276 -14.90 4.37 -28.45
C ALA A 276 -16.02 3.59 -27.73
N HIS A 277 -17.29 3.88 -28.01
CA HIS A 277 -18.43 3.16 -27.42
C HIS A 277 -18.53 1.69 -27.88
N ALA A 278 -18.16 1.39 -29.13
CA ALA A 278 -18.15 0.04 -29.67
C ALA A 278 -16.98 -0.82 -29.15
N ALA A 279 -15.99 -0.21 -28.49
CA ALA A 279 -14.84 -0.94 -27.97
C ALA A 279 -15.26 -1.91 -26.84
N PRO A 280 -14.68 -3.13 -26.77
CA PRO A 280 -15.04 -4.13 -25.75
C PRO A 280 -14.98 -3.62 -24.29
N GLN A 281 -14.07 -2.68 -24.03
CA GLN A 281 -13.85 -2.07 -22.73
C GLN A 281 -14.86 -0.96 -22.36
N ALA A 282 -15.64 -0.44 -23.32
CA ALA A 282 -16.62 0.63 -23.07
C ALA A 282 -17.73 0.19 -22.10
N ALA A 283 -18.27 -1.01 -22.32
CA ALA A 283 -19.29 -1.60 -21.45
C ALA A 283 -18.76 -1.84 -20.03
N ARG A 284 -17.47 -2.18 -19.90
CA ARG A 284 -16.83 -2.44 -18.60
C ARG A 284 -16.71 -1.18 -17.72
N TRP A 285 -16.53 -0.01 -18.33
CA TRP A 285 -16.40 1.27 -17.63
C TRP A 285 -17.66 2.13 -17.71
N GLY A 286 -18.75 1.54 -18.18
CA GLY A 286 -20.06 2.17 -18.21
C GLY A 286 -20.10 3.42 -19.06
N LEU A 287 -19.41 3.44 -20.21
CA LEU A 287 -19.55 4.51 -21.19
C LEU A 287 -20.96 4.40 -21.80
N PRO A 288 -21.89 5.34 -21.53
CA PRO A 288 -23.25 5.25 -22.04
C PRO A 288 -23.30 5.38 -23.56
N GLU A 289 -24.44 5.05 -24.14
CA GLU A 289 -24.70 5.25 -25.57
C GLU A 289 -24.52 6.73 -25.95
N ILE A 290 -23.83 6.96 -27.07
CA ILE A 290 -23.52 8.30 -27.57
C ILE A 290 -24.73 8.82 -28.37
N PRO A 291 -25.26 10.02 -28.08
CA PRO A 291 -26.37 10.59 -28.85
C PRO A 291 -26.08 10.73 -30.35
N GLU A 292 -27.11 10.58 -31.19
CA GLU A 292 -26.94 10.68 -32.64
C GLU A 292 -26.76 12.11 -33.16
N GLN A 293 -27.34 13.09 -32.46
CA GLN A 293 -27.36 14.49 -32.86
C GLN A 293 -26.18 15.27 -32.25
N PRO A 294 -25.37 16.01 -33.04
CA PRO A 294 -24.21 16.75 -32.54
C PRO A 294 -24.52 17.70 -31.36
N GLY A 295 -25.65 18.41 -31.41
CA GLY A 295 -26.07 19.32 -30.32
C GLY A 295 -26.40 18.59 -29.01
N ALA A 296 -26.83 17.33 -29.08
CA ALA A 296 -27.13 16.51 -27.91
C ALA A 296 -25.87 15.87 -27.29
N VAL A 297 -24.78 15.72 -28.06
CA VAL A 297 -23.51 15.16 -27.57
C VAL A 297 -22.87 16.04 -26.51
N ALA A 298 -22.82 17.36 -26.73
CA ALA A 298 -22.25 18.29 -25.76
C ALA A 298 -23.05 18.32 -24.45
N GLU A 299 -24.38 18.20 -24.52
CA GLU A 299 -25.24 18.15 -23.33
C GLU A 299 -25.08 16.85 -22.54
N TRP A 300 -25.05 15.72 -23.26
CA TRP A 300 -24.71 14.42 -22.69
C TRP A 300 -23.35 14.44 -21.99
N ALA A 301 -22.33 15.02 -22.63
CA ALA A 301 -20.98 15.11 -22.07
C ALA A 301 -20.96 15.97 -20.81
N ARG A 302 -21.63 17.14 -20.82
CA ARG A 302 -21.77 18.01 -19.64
C ARG A 302 -22.46 17.30 -18.47
N GLY A 303 -23.48 16.49 -18.75
CA GLY A 303 -24.16 15.68 -17.74
C GLY A 303 -23.23 14.66 -17.07
N LEU A 304 -22.43 13.93 -17.86
CA LEU A 304 -21.46 12.97 -17.33
C LEU A 304 -20.29 13.65 -16.61
N ASP A 305 -19.80 14.75 -17.16
CA ASP A 305 -18.70 15.53 -16.59
C ASP A 305 -19.08 16.06 -15.21
N GLY A 306 -20.23 16.73 -15.09
CA GLY A 306 -20.69 17.31 -13.81
C GLY A 306 -21.07 16.28 -12.74
N SER A 307 -21.36 15.03 -13.11
CA SER A 307 -21.76 13.99 -12.16
C SER A 307 -20.64 13.03 -11.75
N HIS A 308 -19.60 12.85 -12.57
CA HIS A 308 -18.60 11.81 -12.36
C HIS A 308 -17.14 12.24 -12.54
N LEU A 309 -16.83 13.35 -13.21
CA LEU A 309 -15.45 13.73 -13.55
C LEU A 309 -15.07 15.09 -12.96
N GLY A 310 -15.77 16.15 -13.34
CA GLY A 310 -15.51 17.51 -12.88
C GLY A 310 -14.11 18.04 -13.23
N ASP A 311 -13.78 19.20 -12.69
CA ASP A 311 -12.56 19.98 -12.96
C ASP A 311 -11.71 20.24 -11.71
N ASP A 312 -12.13 19.76 -10.53
CA ASP A 312 -11.41 19.92 -9.27
C ASP A 312 -10.71 18.60 -8.87
N PRO A 313 -9.37 18.52 -8.93
CA PRO A 313 -8.64 17.32 -8.55
C PRO A 313 -8.77 16.97 -7.06
N ALA A 314 -9.22 17.89 -6.19
CA ALA A 314 -9.48 17.58 -4.79
C ALA A 314 -10.78 16.81 -4.56
N ARG A 315 -11.70 16.80 -5.52
CA ARG A 315 -12.98 16.04 -5.46
C ARG A 315 -12.86 14.61 -5.96
N GLU A 316 -11.78 14.29 -6.66
CA GLU A 316 -11.51 12.93 -7.14
C GLU A 316 -11.28 11.97 -5.97
N PRO A 317 -11.87 10.76 -6.01
CA PRO A 317 -11.61 9.74 -5.00
C PRO A 317 -10.11 9.40 -4.90
N GLU A 318 -9.61 9.18 -3.68
CA GLU A 318 -8.19 8.85 -3.44
C GLU A 318 -7.74 7.62 -4.26
N LEU A 319 -8.63 6.64 -4.48
CA LEU A 319 -8.38 5.46 -5.29
C LEU A 319 -8.01 5.77 -6.76
N THR A 320 -8.52 6.87 -7.32
CA THR A 320 -8.14 7.34 -8.66
C THR A 320 -6.64 7.63 -8.70
N TRP A 321 -6.14 8.37 -7.70
CA TRP A 321 -4.74 8.75 -7.60
C TRP A 321 -3.83 7.56 -7.30
N ILE A 322 -4.29 6.61 -6.48
CA ILE A 322 -3.57 5.37 -6.17
C ILE A 322 -3.38 4.52 -7.44
N ARG A 323 -4.43 4.34 -8.24
CA ARG A 323 -4.35 3.59 -9.51
C ARG A 323 -3.40 4.26 -10.49
N LEU A 324 -3.42 5.59 -10.55
CA LEU A 324 -2.50 6.34 -11.40
C LEU A 324 -1.05 6.21 -10.93
N ALA A 325 -0.79 6.31 -9.62
CA ALA A 325 0.53 6.07 -9.03
C ALA A 325 1.06 4.68 -9.41
N ARG A 326 0.23 3.63 -9.29
CA ARG A 326 0.61 2.27 -9.69
C ARG A 326 0.99 2.18 -11.17
N ARG A 327 0.22 2.80 -12.05
CA ARG A 327 0.51 2.81 -13.50
C ARG A 327 1.83 3.52 -13.82
N GLN A 328 2.16 4.56 -13.07
CA GLN A 328 3.44 5.27 -13.16
C GLN A 328 4.62 4.48 -12.54
N GLY A 329 4.40 3.26 -12.05
CA GLY A 329 5.43 2.45 -11.38
C GLY A 329 5.75 2.91 -9.96
N ARG A 330 4.96 3.82 -9.37
CA ARG A 330 5.15 4.35 -8.02
C ARG A 330 4.47 3.45 -6.99
N THR A 331 4.94 2.21 -6.94
CA THR A 331 4.34 1.10 -6.19
C THR A 331 4.23 1.38 -4.70
N GLU A 332 5.31 1.84 -4.06
CA GLU A 332 5.31 2.09 -2.61
C GLU A 332 4.42 3.28 -2.24
N LEU A 333 4.34 4.30 -3.09
CA LEU A 333 3.43 5.42 -2.90
C LEU A 333 1.96 4.95 -2.93
N ALA A 334 1.60 4.09 -3.89
CA ALA A 334 0.27 3.48 -3.95
C ALA A 334 0.00 2.56 -2.74
N ARG A 335 1.00 1.76 -2.33
CA ARG A 335 0.91 0.84 -1.19
C ARG A 335 0.62 1.58 0.11
N VAL A 336 1.40 2.62 0.43
CA VAL A 336 1.20 3.40 1.66
C VAL A 336 -0.20 4.02 1.70
N ALA A 337 -0.65 4.62 0.60
CA ALA A 337 -1.98 5.21 0.54
C ALA A 337 -3.09 4.17 0.78
N LEU A 338 -3.02 3.00 0.14
CA LEU A 338 -3.97 1.91 0.39
C LEU A 338 -3.94 1.40 1.83
N LEU A 339 -2.75 1.26 2.42
CA LEU A 339 -2.61 0.77 3.79
C LEU A 339 -3.19 1.75 4.81
N ARG A 340 -3.02 3.06 4.60
CA ARG A 340 -3.64 4.08 5.45
C ARG A 340 -5.17 4.06 5.35
N ILE A 341 -5.73 3.88 4.14
CA ILE A 341 -7.19 3.72 3.96
C ILE A 341 -7.67 2.42 4.60
N LEU A 342 -6.94 1.31 4.43
CA LEU A 342 -7.27 0.02 5.02
C LEU A 342 -7.32 0.09 6.55
N ASP A 343 -6.32 0.70 7.18
CA ASP A 343 -6.27 0.88 8.63
C ASP A 343 -7.48 1.66 9.15
N ALA A 344 -7.88 2.72 8.43
CA ALA A 344 -9.07 3.51 8.78
C ALA A 344 -10.36 2.71 8.60
N ALA A 345 -10.51 1.99 7.48
CA ALA A 345 -11.71 1.19 7.18
C ALA A 345 -11.90 0.03 8.18
N VAL A 346 -10.80 -0.66 8.52
CA VAL A 346 -10.82 -1.75 9.53
C VAL A 346 -11.13 -1.20 10.91
N ALA A 347 -10.59 -0.03 11.28
CA ALA A 347 -10.88 0.59 12.58
C ALA A 347 -12.34 1.06 12.70
N ALA A 348 -12.96 1.49 11.60
CA ALA A 348 -14.37 1.89 11.58
C ALA A 348 -15.32 0.69 11.72
N ALA A 349 -14.97 -0.45 11.12
CA ALA A 349 -15.71 -1.73 11.20
C ALA A 349 -17.23 -1.61 10.96
N SER A 350 -17.66 -0.70 10.08
CA SER A 350 -19.07 -0.50 9.74
C SER A 350 -19.45 -1.18 8.44
N GLY A 351 -20.71 -1.58 8.29
CA GLY A 351 -21.22 -2.21 7.06
C GLY A 351 -21.01 -1.35 5.80
N GLU A 352 -20.99 -0.02 5.95
CA GLU A 352 -20.67 0.93 4.87
C GLU A 352 -19.26 0.71 4.28
N GLN A 353 -18.32 0.19 5.07
CA GLN A 353 -16.95 -0.08 4.65
C GLN A 353 -16.79 -1.44 3.96
N ALA A 354 -17.81 -2.31 3.97
CA ALA A 354 -17.70 -3.66 3.42
C ALA A 354 -17.29 -3.63 1.94
N ASP A 355 -17.90 -2.77 1.12
CA ASP A 355 -17.54 -2.62 -0.28
C ASP A 355 -16.15 -2.01 -0.47
N LEU A 356 -15.77 -1.03 0.35
CA LEU A 356 -14.44 -0.46 0.30
C LEU A 356 -13.37 -1.52 0.60
N LEU A 357 -13.55 -2.34 1.64
CA LEU A 357 -12.62 -3.41 2.00
C LEU A 357 -12.48 -4.46 0.89
N ARG A 358 -13.59 -4.80 0.21
CA ARG A 358 -13.55 -5.66 -0.98
C ARG A 358 -12.73 -5.03 -2.11
N VAL A 359 -12.89 -3.73 -2.35
CA VAL A 359 -12.11 -3.00 -3.37
C VAL A 359 -10.64 -2.94 -2.98
N LEU A 360 -10.31 -2.62 -1.72
CA LEU A 360 -8.94 -2.58 -1.20
C LEU A 360 -8.23 -3.93 -1.34
N SER A 361 -8.93 -5.03 -1.05
CA SER A 361 -8.43 -6.40 -1.25
C SER A 361 -7.93 -6.61 -2.70
N VAL A 362 -8.73 -6.21 -3.69
CA VAL A 362 -8.38 -6.31 -5.11
C VAL A 362 -7.20 -5.41 -5.48
N GLU A 363 -7.18 -4.16 -5.00
CA GLU A 363 -6.11 -3.22 -5.33
C GLU A 363 -4.76 -3.61 -4.71
N LEU A 364 -4.77 -4.10 -3.47
CA LEU A 364 -3.58 -4.61 -2.77
C LEU A 364 -3.04 -5.87 -3.43
N GLU A 365 -3.91 -6.78 -3.86
CA GLU A 365 -3.50 -7.96 -4.61
C GLU A 365 -2.89 -7.59 -5.97
N ALA A 366 -3.46 -6.59 -6.66
CA ALA A 366 -2.92 -6.09 -7.91
C ALA A 366 -1.55 -5.37 -7.74
N LEU A 367 -1.20 -4.95 -6.52
CA LEU A 367 0.15 -4.51 -6.15
C LEU A 367 1.08 -5.66 -5.73
N GLY A 368 0.57 -6.89 -5.64
CA GLY A 368 1.28 -8.06 -5.15
C GLY A 368 1.34 -8.18 -3.62
N ASP A 369 0.64 -7.32 -2.86
CA ASP A 369 0.60 -7.37 -1.40
C ASP A 369 -0.47 -8.36 -0.90
N LEU A 370 -0.20 -9.65 -1.08
CA LEU A 370 -1.17 -10.70 -0.77
C LEU A 370 -1.55 -10.76 0.71
N GLY A 371 -0.62 -10.41 1.62
CA GLY A 371 -0.90 -10.37 3.05
C GLY A 371 -1.89 -9.27 3.42
N GLN A 372 -1.73 -8.08 2.86
CA GLN A 372 -2.65 -6.97 3.10
C GLN A 372 -3.97 -7.13 2.34
N ALA A 373 -3.94 -7.77 1.16
CA ALA A 373 -5.15 -8.18 0.47
C ALA A 373 -5.98 -9.17 1.30
N ALA A 374 -5.33 -10.19 1.90
CA ALA A 374 -5.99 -11.13 2.82
C ALA A 374 -6.58 -10.39 4.03
N ARG A 375 -5.85 -9.45 4.62
CA ARG A 375 -6.34 -8.62 5.73
C ARG A 375 -7.59 -7.82 5.35
N ALA A 376 -7.59 -7.14 4.20
CA ALA A 376 -8.75 -6.42 3.70
C ALA A 376 -9.94 -7.36 3.44
N GLN A 377 -9.68 -8.53 2.84
CA GLN A 377 -10.70 -9.53 2.57
C GLN A 377 -11.29 -10.12 3.86
N SER A 378 -10.48 -10.30 4.91
CA SER A 378 -10.95 -10.74 6.22
C SER A 378 -11.89 -9.72 6.84
N GLY A 379 -11.56 -8.42 6.77
CA GLY A 379 -12.43 -7.34 7.23
C GLY A 379 -13.76 -7.34 6.46
N HIS A 380 -13.71 -7.48 5.14
CA HIS A 380 -14.91 -7.60 4.30
C HIS A 380 -15.77 -8.80 4.71
N ALA A 381 -15.19 -10.01 4.80
CA ALA A 381 -15.91 -11.22 5.15
C ALA A 381 -16.58 -11.16 6.54
N ALA A 382 -16.00 -10.40 7.48
CA ALA A 382 -16.56 -10.19 8.80
C ALA A 382 -17.81 -9.29 8.80
N LEU A 383 -17.96 -8.41 7.81
CA LEU A 383 -19.06 -7.45 7.70
C LEU A 383 -20.19 -7.91 6.77
N VAL A 384 -20.01 -9.02 6.07
CA VAL A 384 -21.04 -9.58 5.17
C VAL A 384 -21.92 -10.55 5.95
N ASP A 385 -23.21 -10.21 6.01
CA ASP A 385 -24.23 -11.00 6.72
C ASP A 385 -24.89 -12.06 5.82
N GLU A 386 -25.10 -11.75 4.54
CA GLU A 386 -25.75 -12.68 3.60
C GLU A 386 -24.90 -13.95 3.42
N PRO A 387 -25.43 -15.16 3.75
CA PRO A 387 -24.62 -16.38 3.80
C PRO A 387 -23.92 -16.70 2.48
N ARG A 388 -24.59 -16.46 1.35
CA ARG A 388 -24.00 -16.65 0.01
C ARG A 388 -22.79 -15.77 -0.22
N ASP A 389 -22.92 -14.48 0.09
CA ASP A 389 -21.85 -13.50 -0.14
C ASP A 389 -20.71 -13.70 0.87
N ARG A 390 -21.04 -14.06 2.11
CA ARG A 390 -20.06 -14.45 3.13
C ARG A 390 -19.26 -15.67 2.70
N GLY A 391 -19.91 -16.70 2.15
CA GLY A 391 -19.22 -17.89 1.63
C GLY A 391 -18.30 -17.57 0.45
N VAL A 392 -18.72 -16.66 -0.46
CA VAL A 392 -17.85 -16.16 -1.54
C VAL A 392 -16.65 -15.40 -0.96
N ALA A 393 -16.87 -14.54 0.04
CA ALA A 393 -15.84 -13.75 0.68
C ALA A 393 -14.83 -14.61 1.43
N CYS A 394 -15.28 -15.61 2.20
CA CYS A 394 -14.42 -16.57 2.91
C CYS A 394 -13.63 -17.45 1.95
N ARG A 395 -14.23 -17.95 0.85
CA ARG A 395 -13.48 -18.68 -0.18
C ARG A 395 -12.35 -17.81 -0.74
N ARG A 396 -12.63 -16.54 -1.03
CA ARG A 396 -11.62 -15.60 -1.54
C ARG A 396 -10.52 -15.33 -0.51
N LEU A 397 -10.87 -15.19 0.76
CA LEU A 397 -9.89 -15.04 1.85
C LEU A 397 -8.96 -16.26 1.92
N ALA A 398 -9.51 -17.47 1.93
CA ALA A 398 -8.72 -18.71 1.97
C ALA A 398 -7.77 -18.84 0.78
N GLU A 399 -8.19 -18.41 -0.40
CA GLU A 399 -7.33 -18.37 -1.59
C GLU A 399 -6.13 -17.43 -1.39
N LEU A 400 -6.35 -16.25 -0.81
CA LEU A 400 -5.27 -15.30 -0.51
C LEU A 400 -4.34 -15.83 0.58
N GLU A 401 -4.87 -16.37 1.67
CA GLU A 401 -4.11 -16.99 2.76
C GLU A 401 -3.27 -18.18 2.28
N ARG A 402 -3.80 -19.01 1.37
CA ARG A 402 -3.03 -20.09 0.75
C ARG A 402 -1.87 -19.54 -0.08
N ARG A 403 -2.10 -18.47 -0.84
CA ARG A 403 -1.08 -17.85 -1.71
C ARG A 403 -0.01 -17.09 -0.92
N THR A 404 -0.30 -16.66 0.31
CA THR A 404 0.73 -16.14 1.24
C THR A 404 1.50 -17.25 1.95
N GLY A 405 1.04 -18.50 1.87
CA GLY A 405 1.64 -19.66 2.53
C GLY A 405 1.08 -19.95 3.92
N ASP A 406 0.09 -19.19 4.41
CA ASP A 406 -0.59 -19.46 5.68
C ASP A 406 -1.68 -20.53 5.50
N LEU A 407 -1.23 -21.77 5.29
CA LEU A 407 -2.11 -22.92 5.08
C LEU A 407 -3.03 -23.20 6.29
N PRO A 408 -2.59 -23.05 7.55
CA PRO A 408 -3.48 -23.14 8.71
C PRO A 408 -4.60 -22.09 8.73
N ALA A 409 -4.32 -20.83 8.39
CA ALA A 409 -5.38 -19.82 8.26
C ALA A 409 -6.34 -20.17 7.12
N ALA A 410 -5.81 -20.50 5.93
CA ALA A 410 -6.61 -20.88 4.78
C ALA A 410 -7.58 -22.03 5.09
N TRP A 411 -7.14 -23.04 5.84
CA TRP A 411 -8.00 -24.15 6.28
C TRP A 411 -9.10 -23.68 7.24
N ARG A 412 -8.77 -22.90 8.27
CA ARG A 412 -9.75 -22.38 9.23
C ARG A 412 -10.83 -21.55 8.54
N THR A 413 -10.45 -20.77 7.54
CA THR A 413 -11.36 -19.94 6.75
C THR A 413 -12.23 -20.77 5.80
N LEU A 414 -11.64 -21.76 5.10
CA LEU A 414 -12.33 -22.50 4.04
C LEU A 414 -13.24 -23.61 4.57
N ARG A 415 -12.84 -24.30 5.65
CA ARG A 415 -13.57 -25.44 6.22
C ARG A 415 -15.07 -25.18 6.46
N PRO A 416 -15.51 -24.07 7.08
CA PRO A 416 -16.92 -23.82 7.35
C PRO A 416 -17.72 -23.35 6.11
N VAL A 417 -17.08 -23.07 4.97
CA VAL A 417 -17.76 -22.48 3.81
C VAL A 417 -18.92 -23.34 3.29
N PRO A 418 -18.83 -24.68 3.16
CA PRO A 418 -19.96 -25.50 2.76
C PRO A 418 -21.17 -25.35 3.70
N GLU A 419 -20.92 -25.34 5.02
CA GLU A 419 -21.96 -25.19 6.05
C GLU A 419 -22.61 -23.81 5.99
N ILE A 420 -21.81 -22.74 5.80
CA ILE A 420 -22.29 -21.37 5.61
C ILE A 420 -23.22 -21.28 4.38
N LEU A 421 -22.93 -22.02 3.32
CA LEU A 421 -23.73 -21.97 2.08
C LEU A 421 -24.98 -22.86 2.11
N ASP A 422 -25.08 -23.78 3.09
CA ASP A 422 -26.18 -24.76 3.20
C ASP A 422 -27.38 -24.26 4.04
N THR A 423 -27.42 -22.98 4.43
CA THR A 423 -28.36 -22.40 5.42
C THR A 423 -29.87 -22.46 5.08
N ASP A 424 -30.27 -22.62 3.82
CA ASP A 424 -31.69 -22.51 3.40
C ASP A 424 -32.26 -23.75 2.68
N GLY A 425 -31.70 -24.95 2.90
CA GLY A 425 -32.12 -26.15 2.14
C GLY A 425 -31.82 -26.06 0.62
N SER A 426 -31.02 -25.06 0.25
CA SER A 426 -30.56 -24.77 -1.11
C SER A 426 -29.34 -25.61 -1.51
N GLU A 427 -28.98 -26.64 -0.71
CA GLU A 427 -27.82 -27.54 -0.87
C GLU A 427 -27.57 -27.93 -2.34
N ARG A 428 -28.65 -28.15 -3.11
CA ARG A 428 -28.56 -28.59 -4.51
C ARG A 428 -28.23 -27.47 -5.49
N ARG A 429 -28.47 -26.20 -5.16
CA ARG A 429 -28.35 -25.09 -6.12
C ARG A 429 -26.93 -24.57 -6.20
N TRP A 430 -26.28 -24.20 -5.09
CA TRP A 430 -24.92 -23.66 -5.16
C TRP A 430 -23.88 -24.73 -5.56
N ARG A 431 -24.06 -25.98 -5.10
CA ARG A 431 -23.22 -27.13 -5.48
C ARG A 431 -23.28 -27.43 -6.98
N ARG A 432 -24.40 -27.13 -7.66
CA ARG A 432 -24.58 -27.31 -9.11
C ARG A 432 -24.19 -26.08 -9.94
N LEU A 433 -24.05 -24.92 -9.31
CA LEU A 433 -23.66 -23.67 -9.95
C LEU A 433 -22.14 -23.48 -9.93
N GLY A 434 -21.66 -22.41 -10.57
CA GLY A 434 -20.24 -22.06 -10.62
C GLY A 434 -19.58 -21.94 -9.23
N LEU A 435 -20.34 -21.61 -8.19
CA LEU A 435 -19.84 -21.48 -6.81
C LEU A 435 -19.35 -22.81 -6.23
N GLY A 436 -20.09 -23.90 -6.40
CA GLY A 436 -19.67 -25.24 -5.98
C GLY A 436 -18.33 -25.65 -6.58
N ARG A 437 -18.14 -25.36 -7.87
CA ARG A 437 -16.87 -25.60 -8.57
C ARG A 437 -15.73 -24.78 -7.95
N MET A 438 -15.96 -23.50 -7.66
CA MET A 438 -14.91 -22.63 -7.09
C MET A 438 -14.50 -23.07 -5.68
N VAL A 439 -15.46 -23.45 -4.83
CA VAL A 439 -15.17 -23.93 -3.46
C VAL A 439 -14.43 -25.28 -3.50
N ALA A 440 -14.89 -26.22 -4.32
CA ALA A 440 -14.22 -27.51 -4.48
C ALA A 440 -12.79 -27.38 -5.04
N ALA A 441 -12.59 -26.50 -6.02
CA ALA A 441 -11.26 -26.20 -6.57
C ALA A 441 -10.31 -25.68 -5.48
N GLU A 442 -10.78 -24.76 -4.64
CA GLU A 442 -9.97 -24.18 -3.57
C GLU A 442 -9.58 -25.23 -2.51
N HIS A 443 -10.47 -26.16 -2.15
CA HIS A 443 -10.11 -27.27 -1.27
C HIS A 443 -9.07 -28.22 -1.89
N PHE A 444 -9.14 -28.49 -3.20
CA PHE A 444 -8.12 -29.29 -3.89
C PHE A 444 -6.76 -28.59 -3.92
N GLU A 445 -6.75 -27.27 -4.15
CA GLU A 445 -5.53 -26.46 -4.15
C GLU A 445 -4.89 -26.39 -2.75
N LEU A 446 -5.71 -26.18 -1.71
CA LEU A 446 -5.25 -26.20 -0.33
C LEU A 446 -4.67 -27.57 0.07
N ALA A 447 -5.36 -28.66 -0.29
CA ALA A 447 -4.86 -30.00 -0.05
C ALA A 447 -3.51 -30.26 -0.73
N ARG A 448 -3.34 -29.78 -1.97
CA ARG A 448 -2.09 -29.90 -2.74
C ARG A 448 -0.97 -29.08 -2.11
N ALA A 449 -1.25 -27.84 -1.72
CA ALA A 449 -0.28 -26.97 -1.06
C ALA A 449 0.16 -27.55 0.31
N ALA A 450 -0.79 -28.02 1.11
CA ALA A 450 -0.51 -28.67 2.39
C ALA A 450 0.31 -29.95 2.23
N ALA A 451 0.04 -30.75 1.20
CA ALA A 451 0.86 -31.91 0.89
C ALA A 451 2.28 -31.53 0.48
N GLY A 452 2.46 -30.49 -0.35
CA GLY A 452 3.77 -29.97 -0.70
C GLY A 452 4.57 -29.46 0.50
N ALA A 453 3.88 -28.91 1.52
CA ALA A 453 4.46 -28.44 2.77
C ALA A 453 4.59 -29.52 3.86
N GLY A 454 4.16 -30.76 3.61
CA GLY A 454 4.21 -31.86 4.60
C GLY A 454 3.17 -31.76 5.73
N ILE A 455 2.14 -30.92 5.60
CA ILE A 455 1.10 -30.73 6.62
C ILE A 455 -0.04 -31.74 6.41
N ALA A 456 0.20 -32.98 6.84
CA ALA A 456 -0.71 -34.11 6.58
C ALA A 456 -2.17 -33.91 7.06
N PRO A 457 -2.46 -33.35 8.24
CA PRO A 457 -3.85 -33.19 8.70
C PRO A 457 -4.68 -32.31 7.75
N ILE A 458 -4.17 -31.12 7.40
CA ILE A 458 -4.85 -30.19 6.48
C ILE A 458 -5.00 -30.82 5.09
N ALA A 459 -3.97 -31.52 4.61
CA ALA A 459 -3.98 -32.15 3.29
C ALA A 459 -5.07 -33.22 3.15
N LEU A 460 -5.23 -34.08 4.17
CA LEU A 460 -6.20 -35.16 4.18
C LEU A 460 -7.63 -34.65 4.36
N GLU A 461 -7.86 -33.74 5.32
CA GLU A 461 -9.18 -33.18 5.61
C GLU A 461 -9.70 -32.35 4.42
N SER A 462 -8.85 -31.48 3.85
CA SER A 462 -9.22 -30.67 2.68
C SER A 462 -9.57 -31.55 1.47
N LEU A 463 -8.81 -32.65 1.24
CA LEU A 463 -9.10 -33.59 0.15
C LEU A 463 -10.41 -34.34 0.37
N ALA A 464 -10.76 -34.67 1.62
CA ALA A 464 -12.03 -35.32 1.93
C ALA A 464 -13.22 -34.42 1.57
N VAL A 465 -13.20 -33.16 2.02
CA VAL A 465 -14.24 -32.17 1.70
C VAL A 465 -14.30 -31.91 0.19
N ALA A 466 -13.17 -31.74 -0.49
CA ALA A 466 -13.12 -31.53 -1.93
C ALA A 466 -13.81 -32.66 -2.72
N ARG A 467 -13.61 -33.91 -2.30
CA ARG A 467 -14.21 -35.09 -2.94
C ARG A 467 -15.72 -35.17 -2.73
N GLU A 468 -16.18 -34.85 -1.53
CA GLU A 468 -17.62 -34.81 -1.23
C GLU A 468 -18.32 -33.76 -2.10
N LEU A 469 -17.77 -32.54 -2.13
CA LEU A 469 -18.28 -31.47 -2.99
C LEU A 469 -18.24 -31.90 -4.46
N HIS A 470 -17.13 -32.48 -4.90
CA HIS A 470 -16.97 -32.92 -6.29
C HIS A 470 -18.00 -33.97 -6.70
N ALA A 471 -18.30 -34.94 -5.85
CA ALA A 471 -19.32 -35.95 -6.09
C ALA A 471 -20.73 -35.37 -6.25
N GLY A 472 -21.04 -34.27 -5.55
CA GLY A 472 -22.33 -33.58 -5.61
C GLY A 472 -22.55 -32.67 -6.82
N MET A 473 -21.53 -32.41 -7.64
CA MET A 473 -21.61 -31.50 -8.79
C MET A 473 -22.17 -32.15 -10.07
N GLY A 474 -22.59 -31.31 -11.03
CA GLY A 474 -22.93 -31.77 -12.39
C GLY A 474 -21.71 -32.25 -13.19
N LYS A 475 -21.92 -33.18 -14.14
CA LYS A 475 -20.86 -33.83 -14.95
C LYS A 475 -19.90 -32.87 -15.67
N SER A 476 -20.37 -31.68 -16.06
CA SER A 476 -19.52 -30.67 -16.72
C SER A 476 -18.52 -30.06 -15.72
N ALA A 477 -19.01 -29.67 -14.53
CA ALA A 477 -18.17 -29.13 -13.46
C ALA A 477 -17.18 -30.18 -12.93
N GLN A 478 -17.61 -31.44 -12.76
CA GLN A 478 -16.72 -32.54 -12.37
C GLN A 478 -15.56 -32.73 -13.36
N ARG A 479 -15.86 -32.71 -14.67
CA ARG A 479 -14.84 -32.81 -15.73
C ARG A 479 -13.85 -31.65 -15.67
N SER A 480 -14.32 -30.43 -15.45
CA SER A 480 -13.44 -29.25 -15.37
C SER A 480 -12.43 -29.31 -14.22
N LEU A 481 -12.74 -30.04 -13.14
CA LEU A 481 -11.83 -30.24 -11.99
C LEU A 481 -11.09 -31.58 -12.01
N GLY A 482 -11.31 -32.44 -13.00
CA GLY A 482 -10.80 -33.82 -13.00
C GLY A 482 -9.28 -33.92 -12.91
N MET A 483 -8.57 -33.04 -13.62
CA MET A 483 -7.09 -32.98 -13.60
C MET A 483 -6.57 -32.55 -12.22
N LEU A 484 -7.10 -31.45 -11.68
CA LEU A 484 -6.75 -30.95 -10.35
C LEU A 484 -7.02 -32.01 -9.27
N ALA A 485 -8.18 -32.66 -9.31
CA ALA A 485 -8.53 -33.71 -8.36
C ALA A 485 -7.56 -34.91 -8.39
N GLN A 486 -7.11 -35.29 -9.59
CA GLN A 486 -6.16 -36.39 -9.76
C GLN A 486 -4.75 -36.01 -9.27
N GLU A 487 -4.26 -34.82 -9.62
CA GLU A 487 -2.98 -34.31 -9.16
C GLU A 487 -2.93 -34.21 -7.62
N THR A 488 -3.96 -33.63 -7.01
CA THR A 488 -4.07 -33.53 -5.55
C THR A 488 -4.10 -34.91 -4.89
N LYS A 489 -4.83 -35.87 -5.47
CA LYS A 489 -4.83 -37.26 -4.95
C LYS A 489 -3.42 -37.85 -4.91
N TRP A 490 -2.60 -37.61 -5.94
CA TRP A 490 -1.23 -38.11 -5.99
C TRP A 490 -0.31 -37.38 -5.02
N ALA A 491 -0.44 -36.06 -4.90
CA ALA A 491 0.32 -35.27 -3.94
C ALA A 491 0.08 -35.75 -2.50
N VAL A 492 -1.18 -35.95 -2.10
CA VAL A 492 -1.54 -36.42 -0.75
C VAL A 492 -1.13 -37.89 -0.54
N ALA A 493 -1.16 -38.73 -1.58
CA ALA A 493 -0.74 -40.12 -1.46
C ALA A 493 0.76 -40.27 -1.11
N ARG A 494 1.60 -39.30 -1.47
CA ARG A 494 3.04 -39.27 -1.16
C ARG A 494 3.36 -38.91 0.29
N LEU A 495 2.36 -38.49 1.08
CA LEU A 495 2.52 -38.23 2.52
C LEU A 495 2.42 -39.50 3.37
N LYS A 496 1.94 -40.60 2.77
CA LYS A 496 1.92 -41.94 3.35
C LYS A 496 3.20 -42.66 2.97
#